data_AF-A0A7C3G4E8-F1
#
_entry.id   AF-A0A7C3G4E8-F1
#
_cell.length_a   1.000
_cell.length_b   1.000
_cell.length_c   1.000
_cell.angle_alpha   90.00
_cell.angle_beta   90.00
_cell.angle_gamma   90.00
#
_symmetry.space_group_name_H-M   'P 1'
#
loop_
_entity.id
_entity.type
_entity.pdbx_description
1 polymer ?
#
loop_
_entity_poly.entity_id
_entity_poly.type
_entity_poly.pdbx_seq_one_letter_code
_entity_poly.pdbx_strand_id
1 'polypeptide(L)'
;GSVSFMFDRVGEIVYKPEAGDADTIMEAAIEAGADDVISDENGHIIICAFEDLGQVSSALAEALGEPESVKTVWKPRTMTELGEEKAATMLKLIQALEDDDDVQNVYSNFEVSDEVMEKLANA
;
A
#
# COMPACT_ATOMS: atom_id res chain seq x y z
N GLY A 1 -11.54 2.77 -17.73
CA GLY A 1 -12.65 2.79 -16.75
C GLY A 1 -12.94 4.22 -16.34
N SER A 2 -14.10 4.49 -15.76
CA SER A 2 -14.52 5.86 -15.39
C SER A 2 -13.66 6.50 -14.29
N VAL A 3 -12.91 5.71 -13.51
CA VAL A 3 -12.02 6.20 -12.43
C VAL A 3 -10.59 5.70 -12.55
N SER A 4 -10.25 4.92 -13.58
CA SER A 4 -8.92 4.31 -13.72
C SER A 4 -7.79 5.33 -13.89
N PHE A 5 -8.11 6.57 -14.29
CA PHE A 5 -7.13 7.66 -14.40
C PHE A 5 -6.74 8.26 -13.04
N MET A 6 -7.47 7.92 -11.97
CA MET A 6 -7.20 8.36 -10.60
C MET A 6 -6.21 7.45 -9.86
N PHE A 7 -5.82 6.33 -10.48
CA PHE A 7 -4.92 5.35 -9.88
C PHE A 7 -3.71 5.13 -10.79
N ASP A 8 -2.54 5.01 -10.18
CA ASP A 8 -1.32 4.59 -10.84
C ASP A 8 -1.08 3.11 -10.53
N ARG A 9 -0.74 2.35 -11.57
CA ARG A 9 -0.29 0.98 -11.39
C ARG A 9 1.19 1.02 -11.01
N VAL A 10 1.50 0.59 -9.81
CA VAL A 10 2.85 0.65 -9.24
C VAL A 10 3.28 -0.73 -8.73
N GLY A 11 4.59 -0.91 -8.57
CA GLY A 11 5.15 -2.01 -7.80
C GLY A 11 5.18 -1.65 -6.32
N GLU A 12 4.81 -2.59 -5.47
CA GLU A 12 4.87 -2.48 -4.00
C GLU A 12 5.71 -3.63 -3.46
N ILE A 13 6.69 -3.29 -2.62
CA ILE A 13 7.60 -4.23 -1.97
C ILE A 13 7.52 -3.96 -0.48
N VAL A 14 7.22 -4.99 0.30
CA VAL A 14 7.03 -4.88 1.75
C VAL A 14 8.13 -5.63 2.48
N TYR A 15 8.73 -4.96 3.45
CA TYR A 15 9.68 -5.51 4.40
C TYR A 15 9.16 -5.37 5.83
N LYS A 16 9.49 -6.34 6.68
CA LYS A 16 9.18 -6.25 8.10
C LYS A 16 10.11 -5.25 8.81
N PRO A 17 9.73 -4.73 9.99
CA PRO A 17 10.56 -3.80 10.76
C PRO A 17 11.96 -4.36 11.10
N GLU A 18 12.12 -5.69 11.14
CA GLU A 18 13.40 -6.32 11.43
C GLU A 18 14.39 -6.27 10.26
N ALA A 19 13.96 -5.83 9.06
CA ALA A 19 14.82 -5.74 7.88
C ALA A 19 15.86 -4.61 7.99
N GLY A 20 15.56 -3.55 8.75
CA GLY A 20 16.47 -2.42 8.93
C GLY A 20 15.78 -1.24 9.60
N ASP A 21 16.55 -0.20 9.95
CA ASP A 21 15.97 1.08 10.32
C ASP A 21 15.50 1.87 9.09
N ALA A 22 14.67 2.89 9.30
CA ALA A 22 14.10 3.69 8.21
C ALA A 22 15.16 4.33 7.30
N ASP A 23 16.30 4.74 7.87
CA ASP A 23 17.40 5.34 7.12
C ASP A 23 18.05 4.30 6.19
N THR A 24 18.37 3.10 6.70
CA THR A 24 18.95 2.00 5.93
C THR A 24 18.04 1.55 4.80
N ILE A 25 16.74 1.40 5.09
CA ILE A 25 15.75 1.00 4.09
C ILE A 25 15.61 2.07 3.01
N MET A 26 15.58 3.35 3.40
CA MET A 26 15.47 4.45 2.45
C MET A 26 16.70 4.56 1.55
N GLU A 27 17.91 4.40 2.10
CA GLU A 27 19.14 4.37 1.31
C GLU A 27 19.13 3.22 0.28
N ALA A 28 18.82 2.00 0.71
CA ALA A 28 18.74 0.83 -0.18
C ALA A 28 17.66 1.00 -1.26
N ALA A 29 16.51 1.59 -0.92
CA ALA A 29 15.43 1.85 -1.87
C ALA A 29 15.81 2.90 -2.92
N ILE A 30 16.51 3.98 -2.53
CA ILE A 30 17.00 4.98 -3.47
C ILE A 30 18.02 4.35 -4.44
N GLU A 31 18.94 3.54 -3.94
CA GLU A 31 19.92 2.83 -4.78
C GLU A 31 19.26 1.82 -5.73
N ALA A 32 18.20 1.16 -5.28
CA ALA A 32 17.42 0.21 -6.08
C ALA A 32 16.56 0.89 -7.16
N GLY A 33 16.28 2.19 -7.06
CA GLY A 33 15.43 2.95 -7.98
C GLY A 33 13.96 3.02 -7.58
N ALA A 34 13.67 3.01 -6.28
CA ALA A 34 12.32 3.24 -5.76
C ALA A 34 11.87 4.69 -5.95
N ASP A 35 10.55 4.87 -6.12
CA ASP A 35 9.89 6.18 -6.24
C ASP A 35 9.53 6.76 -4.86
N ASP A 36 9.18 5.89 -3.89
CA ASP A 36 8.67 6.30 -2.59
C ASP A 36 8.94 5.21 -1.54
N VAL A 37 9.12 5.62 -0.28
CA VAL A 37 9.36 4.72 0.86
C VAL A 37 8.56 5.21 2.05
N ILE A 38 7.72 4.33 2.58
CA ILE A 38 6.92 4.58 3.78
C ILE A 38 7.41 3.60 4.83
N SER A 39 7.91 4.11 5.96
CA SER A 39 8.40 3.29 7.07
C SER A 39 7.67 3.67 8.35
N ASP A 40 7.13 2.68 9.04
CA ASP A 40 6.45 2.84 10.32
C ASP A 40 6.80 1.69 11.29
N GLU A 41 6.07 1.57 12.40
CA GLU A 41 6.28 0.51 13.38
C GLU A 41 5.86 -0.89 12.91
N ASN A 42 5.05 -0.98 11.86
CA ASN A 42 4.53 -2.21 11.28
C ASN A 42 5.39 -2.74 10.13
N GLY A 43 6.19 -1.89 9.50
CA GLY A 43 7.19 -2.29 8.52
C GLY A 43 7.59 -1.18 7.56
N HIS A 44 8.06 -1.61 6.39
CA HIS A 44 8.51 -0.73 5.33
C HIS A 44 7.80 -1.08 4.02
N ILE A 45 7.22 -0.08 3.38
CA ILE A 45 6.55 -0.18 2.09
C ILE A 45 7.36 0.66 1.10
N ILE A 46 7.95 -0.02 0.12
CA ILE A 46 8.71 0.59 -0.96
C ILE A 46 7.88 0.54 -2.23
N ILE A 47 7.70 1.70 -2.86
CA ILE A 47 6.94 1.85 -4.10
C ILE A 47 7.89 2.16 -5.24
N CYS A 48 7.66 1.55 -6.40
CA CYS A 48 8.40 1.81 -7.62
C CYS A 48 7.49 1.75 -8.85
N ALA A 49 8.02 2.14 -10.01
CA ALA A 49 7.33 1.97 -11.27
C ALA A 49 7.01 0.49 -11.52
N PHE A 50 5.82 0.22 -12.08
CA PHE A 50 5.39 -1.15 -12.40
C PHE A 50 6.40 -1.91 -13.27
N GLU A 51 7.07 -1.22 -14.19
CA GLU A 51 8.04 -1.80 -15.11
C GLU A 51 9.37 -2.16 -14.40
N ASP A 52 9.68 -1.49 -13.30
CA ASP A 52 10.95 -1.63 -12.58
C ASP A 52 10.85 -2.61 -11.40
N LEU A 53 9.65 -3.09 -11.05
CA LEU A 53 9.39 -3.97 -9.89
C LEU A 53 10.36 -5.16 -9.80
N GLY A 54 10.66 -5.82 -10.92
CA GLY A 54 11.59 -6.94 -10.94
C GLY A 54 13.02 -6.55 -10.60
N GLN A 55 13.49 -5.42 -11.12
CA GLN A 55 14.82 -4.89 -10.84
C GLN A 55 14.93 -4.40 -9.40
N VAL A 56 13.97 -3.59 -8.95
CA VAL A 56 13.96 -3.00 -7.61
C VAL A 56 13.87 -4.09 -6.55
N SER A 57 12.98 -5.07 -6.71
CA SER A 57 12.87 -6.20 -5.76
C SER A 57 14.14 -7.03 -5.67
N SER A 58 14.82 -7.28 -6.80
CA SER A 58 16.08 -8.02 -6.80
C SER A 58 17.20 -7.24 -6.11
N ALA A 59 17.33 -5.95 -6.38
CA ALA A 59 18.33 -5.09 -5.76
C ALA A 59 18.10 -4.95 -4.24
N LEU A 60 16.86 -4.77 -3.81
CA LEU A 60 16.50 -4.77 -2.39
C LEU A 60 16.76 -6.12 -1.74
N ALA A 61 16.50 -7.23 -2.44
CA ALA A 61 16.77 -8.56 -1.91
C ALA A 61 18.27 -8.81 -1.65
N GLU A 62 19.14 -8.27 -2.51
CA GLU A 62 20.59 -8.34 -2.32
C GLU A 62 21.08 -7.51 -1.13
N ALA A 63 20.47 -6.34 -0.89
CA ALA A 63 20.88 -5.41 0.17
C ALA A 63 20.26 -5.74 1.55
N LEU A 64 18.99 -6.13 1.57
CA LEU A 64 18.15 -6.24 2.78
C LEU A 64 17.68 -7.67 3.06
N GLY A 65 17.88 -8.60 2.11
CA GLY A 65 17.33 -9.95 2.18
C GLY A 65 15.93 -10.05 1.57
N GLU A 66 15.32 -11.23 1.68
CA GLU A 66 14.03 -11.52 1.03
C GLU A 66 12.90 -10.61 1.56
N PRO A 67 12.16 -9.93 0.67
CA PRO A 67 11.00 -9.15 1.07
C PRO A 67 9.87 -10.05 1.60
N GLU A 68 9.03 -9.50 2.48
CA GLU A 68 7.82 -10.18 2.94
C GLU A 68 6.81 -10.33 1.80
N SER A 69 6.69 -9.31 0.95
CA SER A 69 5.87 -9.39 -0.25
C SER A 69 6.34 -8.50 -1.37
N VAL A 70 6.07 -8.92 -2.61
CA VAL A 70 6.31 -8.17 -3.84
C VAL A 70 5.06 -8.29 -4.69
N LYS A 71 4.38 -7.17 -4.95
CA LYS A 71 3.08 -7.14 -5.62
C LYS A 71 2.96 -5.94 -6.54
N THR A 72 1.98 -6.02 -7.44
CA THR A 72 1.58 -4.88 -8.28
C THR A 72 0.26 -4.35 -7.75
N VAL A 73 0.21 -3.08 -7.40
CA VAL A 73 -0.95 -2.45 -6.76
C VAL A 73 -1.42 -1.23 -7.53
N TRP A 74 -2.66 -0.83 -7.31
CA TRP A 74 -3.22 0.42 -7.84
C TRP A 74 -3.19 1.48 -6.74
N LYS A 75 -2.20 2.37 -6.78
CA LYS A 75 -2.05 3.47 -5.82
C LYS A 75 -2.94 4.64 -6.24
N PRO A 76 -3.85 5.13 -5.39
CA PRO A 76 -4.62 6.33 -5.70
C PRO A 76 -3.70 7.56 -5.74
N ARG A 77 -3.92 8.44 -6.71
CA ARG A 77 -3.20 9.72 -6.84
C ARG A 77 -3.61 10.75 -5.80
N THR A 78 -4.86 10.66 -5.35
CA THR A 78 -5.48 11.62 -4.43
C THR A 78 -6.39 10.86 -3.48
N MET A 79 -6.19 11.07 -2.18
CA MET A 79 -7.10 10.57 -1.16
C MET A 79 -8.33 11.48 -1.04
N THR A 80 -9.42 10.92 -0.52
CA THR A 80 -10.69 11.61 -0.27
C THR A 80 -11.15 11.32 1.14
N GLU A 81 -11.15 12.33 2.00
CA GLU A 81 -11.60 12.19 3.38
C GLU A 81 -13.10 11.90 3.45
N LEU A 82 -13.46 10.87 4.22
CA LEU A 82 -14.85 10.50 4.50
C LEU A 82 -15.21 10.74 5.95
N GLY A 83 -16.38 11.36 6.17
CA GLY A 83 -17.01 11.38 7.48
C GLY A 83 -17.58 10.02 7.88
N GLU A 84 -17.86 9.87 9.18
CA GLU A 84 -18.27 8.62 9.84
C GLU A 84 -19.36 7.82 9.12
N GLU A 85 -20.50 8.45 8.79
CA GLU A 85 -21.63 7.77 8.14
C GLU A 85 -21.26 7.17 6.77
N LYS A 86 -20.47 7.90 5.99
CA LYS A 86 -20.02 7.47 4.67
C LYS A 86 -18.93 6.40 4.79
N ALA A 87 -18.01 6.55 5.75
CA ALA A 87 -16.97 5.57 6.03
C ALA A 87 -17.59 4.22 6.41
N ALA A 88 -18.58 4.19 7.31
CA ALA A 88 -19.29 2.96 7.69
C ALA A 88 -19.94 2.25 6.50
N THR A 89 -20.57 3.03 5.60
CA THR A 89 -21.20 2.49 4.40
C THR A 89 -20.16 1.94 3.41
N MET A 90 -19.04 2.65 3.25
CA MET A 90 -17.94 2.22 2.38
C MET A 90 -17.27 0.95 2.88
N LEU A 91 -17.00 0.83 4.18
CA LEU A 91 -16.42 -0.38 4.77
C LEU A 91 -17.31 -1.60 4.55
N LYS A 92 -18.63 -1.46 4.73
CA LYS A 92 -19.59 -2.54 4.44
C LYS A 92 -19.58 -2.96 2.97
N LEU A 93 -19.45 -2.00 2.06
CA LEU A 93 -19.36 -2.29 0.64
C LEU A 93 -18.06 -3.03 0.30
N ILE A 94 -16.93 -2.62 0.88
CA ILE A 94 -15.64 -3.28 0.68
C ILE A 94 -15.72 -4.72 1.17
N GLN A 95 -16.20 -4.95 2.40
CA GLN A 95 -16.36 -6.29 2.95
C GLN A 95 -17.22 -7.18 2.05
N ALA A 96 -18.37 -6.67 1.59
CA ALA A 96 -19.24 -7.41 0.68
C ALA A 96 -18.59 -7.75 -0.67
N LEU A 97 -17.62 -6.96 -1.13
CA LEU A 97 -16.85 -7.25 -2.34
C LEU A 97 -15.72 -8.24 -2.05
N GLU A 98 -15.06 -8.15 -0.90
CA GLU A 98 -14.00 -9.08 -0.48
C GLU A 98 -14.53 -10.48 -0.15
N ASP A 99 -15.80 -10.59 0.25
CA ASP A 99 -16.50 -11.86 0.49
C ASP A 99 -16.83 -12.62 -0.82
N ASP A 100 -16.66 -12.01 -1.99
CA ASP A 100 -16.90 -12.64 -3.29
C ASP A 100 -15.63 -13.35 -3.79
N ASP A 101 -15.71 -14.67 -3.96
CA ASP A 101 -14.59 -15.52 -4.41
C ASP A 101 -14.00 -15.10 -5.77
N ASP A 102 -14.78 -14.42 -6.62
CA ASP A 102 -14.34 -13.93 -7.93
C ASP A 102 -13.56 -12.60 -7.83
N VAL A 103 -13.62 -11.90 -6.68
CA VAL A 103 -12.92 -10.64 -6.44
C VAL A 103 -11.51 -10.90 -5.89
N GLN A 104 -10.51 -10.42 -6.62
CA GLN A 104 -9.11 -10.63 -6.23
C GLN A 104 -8.54 -9.50 -5.37
N ASN A 105 -8.91 -8.26 -5.66
CA ASN A 105 -8.43 -7.08 -4.94
C ASN A 105 -9.46 -5.95 -5.06
N VAL A 106 -9.66 -5.22 -3.96
CA VAL A 106 -10.47 -3.99 -3.92
C VAL A 106 -9.53 -2.81 -3.66
N TYR A 107 -9.57 -1.81 -4.54
CA TYR A 107 -8.79 -0.58 -4.37
C TYR A 107 -9.73 0.62 -4.23
N SER A 108 -9.45 1.45 -3.23
CA SER A 108 -10.20 2.67 -2.96
C SER A 108 -9.26 3.83 -2.68
N ASN A 109 -9.77 5.05 -2.83
CA ASN A 109 -9.02 6.28 -2.58
C ASN A 109 -9.56 7.06 -1.38
N PHE A 110 -10.34 6.44 -0.49
CA PHE A 110 -10.83 7.15 0.69
C PHE A 110 -9.83 7.06 1.84
N GLU A 111 -9.82 8.09 2.66
CA GLU A 111 -9.14 8.10 3.94
C GLU A 111 -10.16 8.44 5.04
N VAL A 112 -9.92 7.91 6.24
CA VAL A 112 -10.78 8.07 7.39
C VAL A 112 -9.89 8.46 8.56
N SER A 113 -10.30 9.44 9.37
CA SER A 113 -9.52 9.84 10.53
C SER A 113 -9.44 8.72 11.57
N ASP A 114 -8.35 8.69 12.35
CA ASP A 114 -8.13 7.69 13.40
C ASP A 114 -9.32 7.62 14.37
N GLU A 115 -9.90 8.77 14.75
CA GLU A 115 -11.07 8.84 15.63
C GLU A 115 -12.28 8.09 15.03
N VAL A 116 -12.52 8.24 13.73
CA VAL A 116 -13.63 7.57 13.04
C VAL A 116 -13.32 6.08 12.86
N MET A 117 -12.07 5.72 12.56
CA MET A 117 -11.63 4.32 12.50
C MET A 117 -11.82 3.61 13.85
N GLU A 118 -11.42 4.22 14.96
CA GLU A 118 -11.61 3.68 16.31
C GLU A 118 -13.09 3.47 16.64
N LYS A 119 -13.96 4.43 16.27
CA LYS A 119 -15.41 4.29 16.48
C LYS A 119 -16.00 3.13 15.69
N LEU A 120 -15.57 2.95 14.44
CA LEU A 120 -16.04 1.87 13.57
C LEU A 120 -15.50 0.50 13.98
N ALA A 121 -14.29 0.42 14.52
CA ALA A 121 -13.71 -0.82 15.04
C ALA A 121 -14.39 -1.30 16.33
N ASN A 122 -14.98 -0.38 17.11
CA ASN A 122 -15.66 -0.67 18.37
C ASN A 122 -17.20 -0.78 18.25
N ALA A 123 -17.75 -0.67 17.04
CA ALA A 123 -19.19 -0.74 16.76
C ALA A 123 -19.62 -2.13 16.28
#